data_AF-A0A420TNJ8-F1
#
_entry.id   AF-A0A420TNJ8-F1
#
_cell.length_a   1.000
_cell.length_b   1.000
_cell.length_c   1.000
_cell.angle_alpha   90.00
_cell.angle_beta   90.00
_cell.angle_gamma   90.00
#
_symmetry.space_group_name_H-M   'P 1'
#
loop_
_entity.id
_entity.type
_entity.pdbx_description
1 polymer ?
#
loop_
_entity_poly.entity_id
_entity_poly.type
_entity_poly.pdbx_seq_one_letter_code
_entity_poly.pdbx_strand_id
1 'polypeptide(L)'
;MSKRRGLLKFKFDTLPPGAVRPTGWLKDQLQLSADGLAGHLFEFYRYVSRSTWLGGDWEYSELNEASPYWFNYIVPLAWSLDDAKLKSQAKAYLDYVLDHQAEDGWLGPETTRQTRGIWARSLLLFGLTQYAEADPLERDRIVDSMHKFLKLTHSMLRSNFTGLIQDINLGDHFDPFGFGLSRTHELPISLMWLYENHPRDAGDMILETIELMFDGGRKGGRDWTEFFVEGVFPKGGTGTFKTSGFTHGVNLAQVRIPGWTTPKAKIEMNGGRSKTVAPDDSGLHHTTILPGITNLTLELPMEVRVAMRNSSASIYYGPLLYAFDIPYTETHHQPLNWTDRKPLPNDEVHPHSHDYVLEPTELWQYAIDPDSIVVKTSTSTVKNLPNPIFAKDAPPVFLTVDAWKIAWPTDNDTAAWPPINPVVDKDKKEKIKLVPFGSAKLHIAQFPMAKSQ
;
A
#
# COMPACT_ATOMS: atom_id res chain seq x y z
N MET A 1 -30.46 8.29 37.93
CA MET A 1 -30.05 7.00 37.33
C MET A 1 -30.70 6.90 35.95
N SER A 2 -29.99 7.32 34.90
CA SER A 2 -30.46 7.14 33.52
C SER A 2 -30.38 5.65 33.19
N LYS A 3 -31.47 5.05 32.70
CA LYS A 3 -31.48 3.67 32.18
C LYS A 3 -30.48 3.61 31.02
N ARG A 4 -29.27 3.08 31.26
CA ARG A 4 -28.31 2.82 30.19
C ARG A 4 -28.96 1.85 29.20
N ARG A 5 -29.11 2.27 27.96
CA ARG A 5 -29.49 1.37 26.86
C ARG A 5 -28.35 0.37 26.71
N GLY A 6 -28.66 -0.92 26.75
CA GLY A 6 -27.65 -1.96 26.52
C GLY A 6 -27.05 -1.81 25.13
N LEU A 7 -25.77 -2.19 24.99
CA LEU A 7 -25.11 -2.23 23.68
C LEU A 7 -25.87 -3.19 22.75
N LEU A 8 -25.90 -2.84 21.47
CA LEU A 8 -26.38 -3.77 20.45
C LEU A 8 -25.41 -4.93 20.34
N LYS A 9 -25.93 -6.15 20.24
CA LYS A 9 -25.09 -7.32 19.97
C LYS A 9 -24.51 -7.22 18.56
N PHE A 10 -23.23 -7.56 18.41
CA PHE A 10 -22.66 -7.76 17.09
C PHE A 10 -23.43 -8.82 16.32
N LYS A 11 -23.57 -8.59 15.01
CA LYS A 11 -24.21 -9.55 14.10
C LYS A 11 -23.28 -10.71 13.74
N PHE A 12 -21.97 -10.50 13.85
CA PHE A 12 -20.92 -11.44 13.47
C PHE A 12 -19.81 -11.43 14.53
N ASP A 13 -19.20 -12.59 14.76
CA ASP A 13 -18.02 -12.71 15.63
C ASP A 13 -16.76 -12.24 14.88
N THR A 14 -15.78 -11.71 15.63
CA THR A 14 -14.44 -11.43 15.12
C THR A 14 -13.58 -12.69 15.13
N LEU A 15 -12.65 -12.80 14.19
CA LEU A 15 -11.66 -13.87 14.15
C LEU A 15 -10.29 -13.28 14.53
N PRO A 16 -9.58 -13.87 15.51
CA PRO A 16 -8.29 -13.32 15.93
C PRO A 16 -7.24 -13.49 14.82
N PRO A 17 -6.19 -12.65 14.80
CA PRO A 17 -5.12 -12.80 13.82
C PRO A 17 -4.51 -14.21 13.84
N GLY A 18 -4.29 -14.78 12.65
CA GLY A 18 -3.79 -16.16 12.49
C GLY A 18 -4.87 -17.26 12.54
N ALA A 19 -6.12 -16.96 12.94
CA ALA A 19 -7.22 -17.93 12.86
C ALA A 19 -7.60 -18.27 11.41
N VAL A 20 -7.40 -17.32 10.49
CA VAL A 20 -7.54 -17.51 9.05
C VAL A 20 -6.15 -17.43 8.42
N ARG A 21 -5.78 -18.45 7.64
CA ARG A 21 -4.49 -18.50 6.94
C ARG A 21 -4.68 -18.25 5.45
N PRO A 22 -3.90 -17.35 4.83
CA PRO A 22 -4.02 -17.06 3.42
C PRO A 22 -3.51 -18.24 2.58
N THR A 23 -4.11 -18.44 1.40
CA THR A 23 -3.68 -19.44 0.40
C THR A 23 -3.65 -18.83 -1.00
N GLY A 24 -2.90 -19.45 -1.91
CA GLY A 24 -2.80 -19.00 -3.31
C GLY A 24 -2.30 -17.56 -3.41
N TRP A 25 -2.92 -16.78 -4.31
CA TRP A 25 -2.49 -15.42 -4.62
C TRP A 25 -2.37 -14.51 -3.39
N LEU A 26 -3.32 -14.57 -2.45
CA LEU A 26 -3.26 -13.73 -1.24
C LEU A 26 -2.07 -14.10 -0.36
N LYS A 27 -1.74 -15.41 -0.25
CA LYS A 27 -0.54 -15.85 0.47
C LYS A 27 0.71 -15.31 -0.20
N ASP A 28 0.79 -15.38 -1.52
CA ASP A 28 1.94 -14.88 -2.27
C ASP A 28 2.12 -13.37 -2.10
N GLN A 29 1.03 -12.58 -2.10
CA GLN A 29 1.11 -11.14 -1.85
C GLN A 29 1.58 -10.82 -0.42
N LEU A 30 1.07 -11.54 0.58
CA LEU A 30 1.49 -11.34 1.96
C LEU A 30 2.95 -11.76 2.16
N GLN A 31 3.36 -12.88 1.56
CA GLN A 31 4.76 -13.34 1.61
C GLN A 31 5.69 -12.33 0.93
N LEU A 32 5.32 -11.78 -0.24
CA LEU A 32 6.07 -10.70 -0.88
C LEU A 32 6.16 -9.44 -0.01
N SER A 33 5.12 -9.14 0.76
CA SER A 33 5.13 -8.05 1.73
C SER A 33 6.12 -8.31 2.87
N ALA A 34 6.15 -9.54 3.39
CA ALA A 34 7.06 -10.00 4.44
C ALA A 34 8.54 -10.05 4.02
N ASP A 35 8.79 -10.51 2.79
CA ASP A 35 10.14 -10.65 2.23
C ASP A 35 10.66 -9.34 1.61
N GLY A 36 9.75 -8.41 1.30
CA GLY A 36 10.07 -7.11 0.71
C GLY A 36 10.31 -6.01 1.74
N LEU A 37 10.35 -4.75 1.28
CA LEU A 37 10.65 -3.59 2.13
C LEU A 37 9.78 -3.53 3.38
N ALA A 38 8.49 -3.88 3.29
CA ALA A 38 7.52 -3.74 4.36
C ALA A 38 7.85 -4.63 5.58
N GLY A 39 8.23 -5.90 5.37
CA GLY A 39 8.67 -6.81 6.43
C GLY A 39 10.13 -6.60 6.90
N HIS A 40 10.84 -5.64 6.31
CA HIS A 40 12.21 -5.26 6.67
C HIS A 40 12.30 -3.83 7.23
N LEU A 41 11.19 -3.10 7.40
CA LEU A 41 11.22 -1.71 7.89
C LEU A 41 11.88 -1.58 9.28
N PHE A 42 11.77 -2.59 10.14
CA PHE A 42 12.42 -2.62 11.46
C PHE A 42 13.95 -2.70 11.40
N GLU A 43 14.53 -3.04 10.25
CA GLU A 43 15.97 -3.19 10.08
C GLU A 43 16.62 -1.89 9.58
N PHE A 44 15.93 -1.09 8.75
CA PHE A 44 16.56 0.05 8.09
C PHE A 44 15.72 1.34 8.07
N TYR A 45 14.39 1.27 8.15
CA TYR A 45 13.58 2.45 7.96
C TYR A 45 13.59 3.32 9.21
N ARG A 46 14.28 4.46 9.16
CA ARG A 46 14.59 5.30 10.34
C ARG A 46 13.39 5.63 11.23
N TYR A 47 12.19 5.80 10.67
CA TYR A 47 10.97 6.08 11.45
C TYR A 47 10.35 4.85 12.13
N VAL A 48 10.95 3.68 11.93
CA VAL A 48 10.65 2.42 12.60
C VAL A 48 11.86 1.96 13.39
N SER A 49 12.99 1.66 12.73
CA SER A 49 14.19 1.09 13.37
C SER A 49 14.90 2.04 14.35
N ARG A 50 14.80 3.35 14.13
CA ARG A 50 15.38 4.40 14.99
C ARG A 50 14.30 5.33 15.54
N SER A 51 13.07 4.84 15.64
CA SER A 51 11.97 5.65 16.14
C SER A 51 12.19 6.08 17.58
N THR A 52 11.71 7.27 17.94
CA THR A 52 11.57 7.72 19.32
C THR A 52 10.75 6.74 20.18
N TRP A 53 9.83 5.98 19.57
CA TRP A 53 9.10 4.88 20.22
C TRP A 53 9.98 3.73 20.71
N LEU A 54 11.22 3.63 20.22
CA LEU A 54 12.23 2.65 20.58
C LEU A 54 13.46 3.29 21.24
N GLY A 55 13.34 4.53 21.73
CA GLY A 55 14.44 5.28 22.32
C GLY A 55 15.44 5.85 21.31
N GLY A 56 15.10 5.79 20.02
CA GLY A 56 15.85 6.43 18.96
C GLY A 56 15.58 7.93 18.86
N ASP A 57 16.08 8.52 17.79
CA ASP A 57 16.15 9.96 17.55
C ASP A 57 15.35 10.43 16.32
N TRP A 58 14.58 9.53 15.70
CA TRP A 58 13.83 9.83 14.48
C TRP A 58 12.31 9.73 14.66
N GLU A 59 11.61 10.66 14.03
CA GLU A 59 10.17 10.60 13.83
C GLU A 59 9.80 11.21 12.47
N TYR A 60 8.73 10.72 11.85
CA TYR A 60 8.24 11.22 10.56
C TYR A 60 7.60 12.60 10.67
N SER A 61 6.82 12.82 11.73
CA SER A 61 6.07 14.06 12.00
C SER A 61 5.76 14.21 13.49
N GLU A 62 5.26 15.37 13.90
CA GLU A 62 4.88 15.66 15.29
C GLU A 62 3.74 14.76 15.81
N LEU A 63 3.11 13.99 14.92
CA LEU A 63 2.05 13.04 15.23
C LEU A 63 2.57 11.74 15.89
N ASN A 64 3.87 11.44 15.80
CA ASN A 64 4.48 10.20 16.30
C ASN A 64 3.82 8.92 15.76
N GLU A 65 3.38 8.93 14.49
CA GLU A 65 2.45 7.92 13.94
C GLU A 65 3.13 6.79 13.15
N ALA A 66 4.34 6.99 12.64
CA ALA A 66 4.95 6.06 11.67
C ALA A 66 5.21 4.67 12.26
N SER A 67 5.80 4.61 13.46
CA SER A 67 6.07 3.36 14.17
C SER A 67 4.80 2.64 14.63
N PRO A 68 3.81 3.30 15.25
CA PRO A 68 2.52 2.70 15.55
C PRO A 68 1.78 2.17 14.31
N TYR A 69 1.84 2.87 13.17
CA TYR A 69 1.31 2.35 11.91
C TYR A 69 1.99 1.06 11.46
N TRP A 70 3.33 1.03 11.51
CA TRP A 70 4.08 -0.18 11.20
C TRP A 70 3.72 -1.33 12.16
N PHE A 71 3.62 -1.06 13.46
CA PHE A 71 3.26 -2.07 14.46
C PHE A 71 1.85 -2.64 14.23
N ASN A 72 0.87 -1.78 13.94
CA ASN A 72 -0.49 -2.20 13.57
C ASN A 72 -0.53 -3.10 12.32
N TYR A 73 0.40 -2.90 11.37
CA TYR A 73 0.52 -3.72 10.17
C TYR A 73 1.30 -5.03 10.42
N ILE A 74 2.42 -4.98 11.15
CA ILE A 74 3.35 -6.11 11.26
C ILE A 74 2.74 -7.26 12.07
N VAL A 75 1.92 -6.95 13.09
CA VAL A 75 1.27 -7.94 13.94
C VAL A 75 0.35 -8.87 13.13
N PRO A 76 -0.70 -8.41 12.44
CA PRO A 76 -1.56 -9.32 11.67
C PRO A 76 -0.80 -10.05 10.56
N LEU A 77 0.22 -9.44 9.93
CA LEU A 77 1.05 -10.13 8.93
C LEU A 77 1.82 -11.30 9.53
N ALA A 78 2.50 -11.08 10.65
CA ALA A 78 3.36 -12.06 11.30
C ALA A 78 2.59 -13.32 11.74
N TRP A 79 1.39 -13.18 12.29
CA TRP A 79 0.55 -14.33 12.69
C TRP A 79 -0.19 -14.96 11.52
N SER A 80 -0.60 -14.19 10.51
CA SER A 80 -1.28 -14.74 9.33
C SER A 80 -0.35 -15.63 8.50
N LEU A 81 0.94 -15.28 8.40
CA LEU A 81 1.96 -16.08 7.72
C LEU A 81 2.67 -17.10 8.62
N ASP A 82 2.47 -17.00 9.94
CA ASP A 82 3.21 -17.78 10.94
C ASP A 82 4.73 -17.56 10.87
N ASP A 83 5.15 -16.31 10.65
CA ASP A 83 6.54 -15.92 10.39
C ASP A 83 7.29 -15.56 11.69
N ALA A 84 8.34 -16.32 12.00
CA ALA A 84 9.12 -16.13 13.23
C ALA A 84 9.94 -14.84 13.26
N LYS A 85 10.47 -14.38 12.11
CA LYS A 85 11.23 -13.12 12.02
C LYS A 85 10.31 -11.95 12.36
N LEU A 86 9.15 -11.89 11.71
CA LEU A 86 8.20 -10.79 11.92
C LEU A 86 7.64 -10.80 13.35
N LYS A 87 7.33 -11.97 13.92
CA LYS A 87 6.92 -12.08 15.33
C LYS A 87 8.01 -11.54 16.27
N SER A 88 9.28 -11.83 16.00
CA SER A 88 10.39 -11.32 16.82
C SER A 88 10.53 -9.80 16.77
N GLN A 89 10.36 -9.18 15.59
CA GLN A 89 10.35 -7.72 15.44
C GLN A 89 9.17 -7.09 16.19
N ALA A 90 7.97 -7.66 16.05
CA ALA A 90 6.78 -7.21 16.76
C ALA A 90 6.95 -7.31 18.28
N LYS A 91 7.54 -8.42 18.77
CA LYS A 91 7.84 -8.62 20.19
C LYS A 91 8.84 -7.61 20.72
N ALA A 92 9.92 -7.34 20.00
CA ALA A 92 10.91 -6.34 20.41
C ALA A 92 10.29 -4.94 20.56
N TYR A 93 9.42 -4.56 19.62
CA TYR A 93 8.68 -3.30 19.71
C TYR A 93 7.69 -3.29 20.90
N LEU A 94 6.91 -4.36 21.06
CA LEU A 94 5.96 -4.52 22.17
C LEU A 94 6.66 -4.39 23.53
N ASP A 95 7.78 -5.09 23.71
CA ASP A 95 8.56 -5.09 24.94
C ASP A 95 9.04 -3.68 25.27
N TYR A 96 9.69 -3.02 24.32
CA TYR A 96 10.17 -1.67 24.55
C TYR A 96 9.03 -0.71 24.91
N VAL A 97 7.94 -0.70 24.14
CA VAL A 97 6.83 0.25 24.37
C VAL A 97 6.13 0.01 25.71
N LEU A 98 5.91 -1.24 26.10
CA LEU A 98 5.24 -1.53 27.38
C LEU A 98 6.17 -1.31 28.59
N ASP A 99 7.46 -1.64 28.47
CA ASP A 99 8.45 -1.46 29.54
C ASP A 99 8.77 0.03 29.79
N HIS A 100 8.55 0.89 28.79
CA HIS A 100 8.76 2.33 28.86
C HIS A 100 7.45 3.14 28.95
N GLN A 101 6.33 2.49 29.28
CA GLN A 101 5.09 3.22 29.59
C GLN A 101 5.34 4.15 30.79
N ALA A 102 4.99 5.43 30.65
CA ALA A 102 5.22 6.42 31.70
C ALA A 102 4.40 6.10 32.97
N GLU A 103 4.87 6.59 34.12
CA GLU A 103 4.23 6.34 35.43
C GLU A 103 2.77 6.77 35.49
N ASP A 104 2.41 7.84 34.78
CA ASP A 104 1.04 8.34 34.69
C ASP A 104 0.15 7.54 33.72
N GLY A 105 0.71 6.55 33.02
CA GLY A 105 0.03 5.69 32.07
C GLY A 105 0.22 6.08 30.61
N TRP A 106 0.98 7.13 30.30
CA TRP A 106 1.22 7.53 28.91
C TRP A 106 2.00 6.46 28.12
N LEU A 107 1.49 6.12 26.94
CA LEU A 107 2.16 5.26 25.97
C LEU A 107 2.82 6.13 24.91
N GLY A 108 4.14 6.05 24.75
CA GLY A 108 4.88 6.77 23.72
C GLY A 108 5.92 7.76 24.26
N PRO A 109 6.70 8.37 23.35
CA PRO A 109 7.93 9.08 23.69
C PRO A 109 7.72 10.46 24.34
N GLU A 110 6.51 11.01 24.29
CA GLU A 110 6.27 12.40 24.66
C GLU A 110 6.20 12.64 26.17
N THR A 111 6.97 13.63 26.62
CA THR A 111 7.14 13.95 28.04
C THR A 111 6.40 15.22 28.48
N THR A 112 5.83 15.99 27.55
CA THR A 112 5.15 17.27 27.85
C THR A 112 3.68 17.24 27.46
N ARG A 113 2.84 18.05 28.12
CA ARG A 113 1.43 18.20 27.75
C ARG A 113 1.27 18.58 26.27
N GLN A 114 2.08 19.51 25.79
CA GLN A 114 1.95 20.14 24.48
C GLN A 114 2.17 19.18 23.30
N THR A 115 2.95 18.12 23.53
CA THR A 115 3.31 17.10 22.55
C THR A 115 2.43 15.85 22.65
N ARG A 116 1.65 15.70 23.72
CA ARG A 116 0.87 14.48 23.99
C ARG A 116 -0.48 14.45 23.27
N GLY A 117 -0.49 13.96 22.03
CA GLY A 117 -1.71 13.74 21.23
C GLY A 117 -2.25 12.31 21.29
N ILE A 118 -3.57 12.10 21.27
CA ILE A 118 -4.16 10.74 21.37
C ILE A 118 -4.03 9.95 20.05
N TRP A 119 -3.80 10.64 18.94
CA TRP A 119 -3.82 10.08 17.58
C TRP A 119 -3.00 8.79 17.40
N ALA A 120 -1.67 8.85 17.51
CA ALA A 120 -0.79 7.70 17.34
C ALA A 120 -1.10 6.52 18.29
N ARG A 121 -1.70 6.82 19.45
CA ARG A 121 -2.07 5.79 20.44
C ARG A 121 -3.26 4.98 19.96
N SER A 122 -4.14 5.57 19.16
CA SER A 122 -5.24 4.84 18.51
C SER A 122 -4.69 3.72 17.62
N LEU A 123 -3.65 4.04 16.82
CA LEU A 123 -2.96 3.08 15.95
C LEU A 123 -2.18 2.03 16.75
N LEU A 124 -1.48 2.45 17.80
CA LEU A 124 -0.78 1.54 18.70
C LEU A 124 -1.76 0.53 19.31
N LEU A 125 -2.90 1.01 19.82
CA LEU A 125 -3.90 0.17 20.46
C LEU A 125 -4.56 -0.82 19.49
N PHE A 126 -4.63 -0.53 18.19
CA PHE A 126 -4.99 -1.54 17.18
C PHE A 126 -3.97 -2.67 17.12
N GLY A 127 -2.68 -2.33 17.10
CA GLY A 127 -1.61 -3.34 17.16
C GLY A 127 -1.65 -4.14 18.46
N LEU A 128 -1.83 -3.48 19.60
CA LEU A 128 -1.91 -4.13 20.92
C LEU A 128 -3.11 -5.06 21.05
N THR A 129 -4.29 -4.62 20.59
CA THR A 129 -5.52 -5.44 20.57
C THR A 129 -5.29 -6.71 19.76
N GLN A 130 -4.79 -6.57 18.53
CA GLN A 130 -4.46 -7.70 17.67
C GLN A 130 -3.41 -8.62 18.28
N TYR A 131 -2.38 -8.06 18.93
CA TYR A 131 -1.34 -8.85 19.59
C TYR A 131 -1.91 -9.67 20.75
N ALA A 132 -2.74 -9.06 21.62
CA ALA A 132 -3.36 -9.72 22.76
C ALA A 132 -4.34 -10.84 22.36
N GLU A 133 -4.95 -10.72 21.18
CA GLU A 133 -5.76 -11.78 20.57
C GLU A 133 -4.90 -12.90 19.97
N ALA A 134 -3.82 -12.53 19.29
CA ALA A 134 -2.95 -13.45 18.55
C ALA A 134 -1.99 -14.24 19.45
N ASP A 135 -1.55 -13.64 20.56
CA ASP A 135 -0.71 -14.27 21.59
C ASP A 135 -1.32 -14.07 22.99
N PRO A 136 -2.08 -15.06 23.48
CA PRO A 136 -2.66 -15.05 24.82
C PRO A 136 -1.66 -14.88 25.97
N LEU A 137 -0.37 -15.19 25.77
CA LEU A 137 0.64 -15.09 26.83
C LEU A 137 0.99 -13.64 27.18
N GLU A 138 0.86 -12.73 26.21
CA GLU A 138 1.14 -11.29 26.39
C GLU A 138 -0.12 -10.48 26.76
N ARG A 139 -1.29 -11.13 26.70
CA ARG A 139 -2.61 -10.47 26.86
C ARG A 139 -2.72 -9.67 28.13
N ASP A 140 -2.43 -10.27 29.29
CA ASP A 140 -2.64 -9.59 30.57
C ASP A 140 -1.72 -8.37 30.70
N ARG A 141 -0.47 -8.47 30.23
CA ARG A 141 0.49 -7.35 30.21
C ARG A 141 0.00 -6.21 29.32
N ILE A 142 -0.50 -6.54 28.12
CA ILE A 142 -1.08 -5.57 27.19
C ILE A 142 -2.31 -4.90 27.81
N VAL A 143 -3.24 -5.69 28.34
CA VAL A 143 -4.49 -5.21 28.95
C VAL A 143 -4.19 -4.31 30.16
N ASP A 144 -3.21 -4.65 30.99
CA ASP A 144 -2.74 -3.80 32.10
C ASP A 144 -2.28 -2.43 31.61
N SER A 145 -1.44 -2.40 30.56
CA SER A 145 -0.97 -1.15 29.97
C SER A 145 -2.09 -0.33 29.33
N MET A 146 -3.04 -0.97 28.64
CA MET A 146 -4.22 -0.31 28.09
C MET A 146 -5.09 0.32 29.18
N HIS A 147 -5.28 -0.34 30.33
CA HIS A 147 -6.04 0.21 31.47
C HIS A 147 -5.33 1.39 32.12
N LYS A 148 -3.99 1.38 32.22
CA LYS A 148 -3.23 2.56 32.69
C LYS A 148 -3.41 3.75 31.74
N PHE A 149 -3.29 3.52 30.44
CA PHE A 149 -3.49 4.54 29.42
C PHE A 149 -4.94 5.08 29.44
N LEU A 150 -5.94 4.21 29.54
CA LEU A 150 -7.35 4.57 29.67
C LEU A 150 -7.58 5.58 30.81
N LYS A 151 -7.05 5.32 32.00
CA LYS A 151 -7.21 6.22 33.16
C LYS A 151 -6.67 7.62 32.86
N LEU A 152 -5.50 7.69 32.24
CA LEU A 152 -4.88 8.95 31.84
C LEU A 152 -5.72 9.65 30.77
N THR A 153 -6.04 8.96 29.67
CA THR A 153 -6.79 9.53 28.54
C THR A 153 -8.19 10.00 28.97
N HIS A 154 -8.88 9.24 29.82
CA HIS A 154 -10.15 9.67 30.41
C HIS A 154 -10.02 11.01 31.15
N SER A 155 -9.00 11.15 31.99
CA SER A 155 -8.73 12.39 32.73
C SER A 155 -8.38 13.57 31.80
N MET A 156 -7.58 13.31 30.76
CA MET A 156 -7.20 14.31 29.76
C MET A 156 -8.43 14.79 28.97
N LEU A 157 -9.28 13.86 28.54
CA LEU A 157 -10.49 14.19 27.78
C LEU A 157 -11.50 14.96 28.63
N ARG A 158 -11.67 14.60 29.92
CA ARG A 158 -12.50 15.38 30.85
C ARG A 158 -11.92 16.78 31.11
N SER A 159 -10.61 16.93 31.03
CA SER A 159 -9.91 18.21 31.08
C SER A 159 -9.96 18.91 29.71
N ASN A 160 -11.16 19.32 29.31
CA ASN A 160 -11.41 20.10 28.09
C ASN A 160 -10.84 19.44 26.80
N PHE A 161 -10.98 18.12 26.65
CA PHE A 161 -10.52 17.37 25.49
C PHE A 161 -9.00 17.47 25.24
N THR A 162 -8.21 17.62 26.31
CA THR A 162 -6.74 17.66 26.21
C THR A 162 -6.21 16.43 25.49
N GLY A 163 -5.24 16.62 24.58
CA GLY A 163 -4.68 15.56 23.73
C GLY A 163 -5.55 15.17 22.52
N LEU A 164 -6.78 15.70 22.41
CA LEU A 164 -7.64 15.53 21.24
C LEU A 164 -7.86 16.86 20.49
N ILE A 165 -8.16 17.94 21.23
CA ILE A 165 -8.30 19.29 20.68
C ILE A 165 -7.11 20.12 21.18
N GLN A 166 -6.38 20.74 20.26
CA GLN A 166 -5.25 21.60 20.62
C GLN A 166 -5.72 22.91 21.24
N ASP A 167 -5.09 23.31 22.34
CA ASP A 167 -5.15 24.66 22.88
C ASP A 167 -3.86 25.43 22.53
N ILE A 168 -3.95 26.28 21.51
CA ILE A 168 -2.84 27.10 21.01
C ILE A 168 -2.33 28.07 22.09
N ASN A 169 -3.21 28.55 22.99
CA ASN A 169 -2.80 29.47 24.05
C ASN A 169 -1.92 28.78 25.11
N LEU A 170 -2.01 27.45 25.20
CA LEU A 170 -1.18 26.62 26.08
C LEU A 170 0.00 25.97 25.35
N GLY A 171 0.20 26.32 24.06
CA GLY A 171 1.33 25.88 23.24
C GLY A 171 1.19 24.47 22.65
N ASP A 172 -0.02 23.91 22.57
CA ASP A 172 -0.23 22.57 22.01
C ASP A 172 0.18 22.49 20.54
N HIS A 173 0.92 21.44 20.18
CA HIS A 173 1.41 21.20 18.81
C HIS A 173 1.43 19.71 18.43
N PHE A 174 0.64 18.88 19.12
CA PHE A 174 0.55 17.43 18.90
C PHE A 174 -0.30 16.94 17.71
N ASP A 175 -1.09 17.80 17.07
CA ASP A 175 -1.98 17.49 15.92
C ASP A 175 -2.25 18.76 15.07
N PRO A 176 -1.20 19.37 14.48
CA PRO A 176 -1.31 20.68 13.83
C PRO A 176 -2.27 20.71 12.62
N PHE A 177 -2.63 19.56 12.08
CA PHE A 177 -3.52 19.42 10.92
C PHE A 177 -4.89 18.81 11.26
N GLY A 178 -5.16 18.49 12.53
CA GLY A 178 -6.42 17.93 12.98
C GLY A 178 -6.70 16.51 12.46
N PHE A 179 -5.66 15.70 12.28
CA PHE A 179 -5.77 14.29 11.88
C PHE A 179 -6.42 13.45 12.98
N GLY A 180 -5.92 13.57 14.21
CA GLY A 180 -6.49 12.91 15.39
C GLY A 180 -7.92 13.34 15.63
N LEU A 181 -8.17 14.66 15.55
CA LEU A 181 -9.50 15.22 15.71
C LEU A 181 -10.50 14.71 14.64
N SER A 182 -10.03 14.48 13.42
CA SER A 182 -10.87 13.95 12.33
C SER A 182 -11.11 12.44 12.44
N ARG A 183 -10.43 11.74 13.36
CA ARG A 183 -10.46 10.27 13.48
C ARG A 183 -10.80 9.82 14.90
N THR A 184 -11.70 10.56 15.54
CA THR A 184 -12.15 10.31 16.92
C THR A 184 -12.74 8.93 17.15
N HIS A 185 -13.14 8.22 16.10
CA HIS A 185 -13.68 6.87 16.14
C HIS A 185 -12.60 5.77 16.26
N GLU A 186 -11.32 6.07 16.02
CA GLU A 186 -10.27 5.04 16.01
C GLU A 186 -9.93 4.50 17.41
N LEU A 187 -9.64 5.36 18.39
CA LEU A 187 -9.41 4.91 19.77
C LEU A 187 -10.62 4.14 20.34
N PRO A 188 -11.88 4.60 20.17
CA PRO A 188 -13.07 3.86 20.56
C PRO A 188 -13.16 2.41 20.12
N ILE A 189 -12.61 2.02 18.96
CA ILE A 189 -12.63 0.63 18.49
C ILE A 189 -11.86 -0.27 19.47
N SER A 190 -10.65 0.11 19.86
CA SER A 190 -9.84 -0.67 20.81
C SER A 190 -10.39 -0.58 22.24
N LEU A 191 -11.00 0.55 22.60
CA LEU A 191 -11.69 0.69 23.89
C LEU A 191 -12.94 -0.19 23.97
N MET A 192 -13.69 -0.33 22.88
CA MET A 192 -14.84 -1.24 22.83
C MET A 192 -14.38 -2.70 23.01
N TRP A 193 -13.30 -3.10 22.33
CA TRP A 193 -12.69 -4.40 22.56
C TRP A 193 -12.30 -4.62 24.04
N LEU A 194 -11.70 -3.61 24.66
CA LEU A 194 -11.34 -3.65 26.09
C LEU A 194 -12.59 -3.77 26.97
N TYR A 195 -13.67 -3.05 26.67
CA TYR A 195 -14.94 -3.11 27.40
C TYR A 195 -15.60 -4.49 27.30
N GLU A 196 -15.60 -5.12 26.13
CA GLU A 196 -16.29 -6.38 25.92
C GLU A 196 -15.53 -7.59 26.47
N ASN A 197 -14.20 -7.57 26.36
CA ASN A 197 -13.37 -8.73 26.69
C ASN A 197 -12.70 -8.60 28.06
N HIS A 198 -12.32 -7.38 28.45
CA HIS A 198 -11.51 -7.11 29.63
C HIS A 198 -11.92 -5.84 30.42
N PRO A 199 -13.22 -5.63 30.73
CA PRO A 199 -13.69 -4.36 31.31
C PRO A 199 -13.16 -4.09 32.71
N ARG A 200 -12.85 -5.16 33.47
CA ARG A 200 -12.51 -5.10 34.90
C ARG A 200 -13.56 -4.26 35.65
N ASP A 201 -13.13 -3.44 36.60
CA ASP A 201 -13.95 -2.45 37.30
C ASP A 201 -14.06 -1.11 36.54
N ALA A 202 -13.46 -0.99 35.35
CA ALA A 202 -13.38 0.25 34.58
C ALA A 202 -14.44 0.39 33.48
N GLY A 203 -15.42 -0.53 33.38
CA GLY A 203 -16.41 -0.54 32.29
C GLY A 203 -17.11 0.81 32.06
N ASP A 204 -17.48 1.51 33.12
CA ASP A 204 -18.10 2.85 33.05
C ASP A 204 -17.16 3.92 32.50
N MET A 205 -15.89 3.88 32.93
CA MET A 205 -14.85 4.79 32.46
C MET A 205 -14.54 4.56 30.99
N ILE A 206 -14.52 3.30 30.53
CA ILE A 206 -14.33 2.97 29.13
C ILE A 206 -15.42 3.59 28.27
N LEU A 207 -16.69 3.37 28.62
CA LEU A 207 -17.83 3.92 27.89
C LEU A 207 -17.84 5.45 27.91
N GLU A 208 -17.53 6.08 29.06
CA GLU A 208 -17.44 7.55 29.13
C GLU A 208 -16.29 8.09 28.27
N THR A 209 -15.14 7.40 28.24
CA THR A 209 -14.00 7.78 27.38
C THR A 209 -14.38 7.71 25.90
N ILE A 210 -15.11 6.67 25.50
CA ILE A 210 -15.67 6.52 24.15
C ILE A 210 -16.57 7.71 23.80
N GLU A 211 -17.53 8.05 24.67
CA GLU A 211 -18.42 9.20 24.46
C GLU A 211 -17.66 10.52 24.38
N LEU A 212 -16.66 10.73 25.25
CA LEU A 212 -15.82 11.93 25.24
C LEU A 212 -15.01 12.09 23.95
N MET A 213 -14.55 10.99 23.34
CA MET A 213 -13.91 11.06 22.01
C MET A 213 -14.88 11.58 20.96
N PHE A 214 -16.12 11.07 20.93
CA PHE A 214 -17.14 11.54 20.00
C PHE A 214 -17.59 12.98 20.28
N ASP A 215 -17.77 13.36 21.55
CA ASP A 215 -18.06 14.73 21.97
C ASP A 215 -16.94 15.70 21.59
N GLY A 216 -15.68 15.27 21.70
CA GLY A 216 -14.53 16.04 21.25
C GLY A 216 -14.53 16.25 19.73
N GLY A 217 -14.85 15.19 18.97
CA GLY A 217 -15.07 15.30 17.52
C GLY A 217 -16.17 16.30 17.16
N ARG A 218 -17.32 16.23 17.84
CA ARG A 218 -18.41 17.21 17.70
C ARG A 218 -17.94 18.63 17.99
N LYS A 219 -17.30 18.85 19.15
CA LYS A 219 -16.79 20.16 19.57
C LYS A 219 -15.75 20.71 18.58
N GLY A 220 -14.94 19.85 18.00
CA GLY A 220 -13.92 20.19 17.00
C GLY A 220 -14.44 20.33 15.56
N GLY A 221 -15.76 20.23 15.33
CA GLY A 221 -16.34 20.35 13.98
C GLY A 221 -16.04 19.16 13.07
N ARG A 222 -15.94 17.96 13.65
CA ARG A 222 -15.65 16.67 13.00
C ARG A 222 -16.66 15.59 13.42
N ASP A 223 -17.95 15.90 13.29
CA ASP A 223 -19.02 14.95 13.65
C ASP A 223 -19.30 13.95 12.52
N TRP A 224 -18.80 12.72 12.68
CA TRP A 224 -19.07 11.62 11.75
C TRP A 224 -20.53 11.15 11.76
N THR A 225 -21.27 11.40 12.85
CA THR A 225 -22.68 10.97 12.96
C THR A 225 -23.59 11.78 12.04
N GLU A 226 -23.18 12.99 11.66
CA GLU A 226 -23.87 13.81 10.66
C GLU A 226 -23.38 13.53 9.23
N PHE A 227 -22.21 12.91 9.06
CA PHE A 227 -21.66 12.61 7.74
C PHE A 227 -22.29 11.38 7.08
N PHE A 228 -22.47 10.30 7.84
CA PHE A 228 -23.00 9.02 7.35
C PHE A 228 -24.54 8.96 7.38
N VAL A 229 -25.22 10.05 7.02
CA VAL A 229 -26.70 10.10 6.94
C VAL A 229 -27.19 10.34 5.52
N GLU A 230 -28.43 9.90 5.26
CA GLU A 230 -29.09 10.10 3.98
C GLU A 230 -29.16 11.59 3.63
N GLY A 231 -28.77 11.94 2.40
CA GLY A 231 -28.70 13.33 1.93
C GLY A 231 -27.39 14.06 2.21
N VAL A 232 -26.55 13.58 3.15
CA VAL A 232 -25.21 14.15 3.42
C VAL A 232 -24.11 13.28 2.83
N PHE A 233 -24.21 11.96 3.00
CA PHE A 233 -23.18 11.03 2.53
C PHE A 233 -23.03 11.11 1.00
N PRO A 234 -21.81 11.34 0.46
CA PRO A 234 -21.60 11.49 -0.97
C PRO A 234 -21.83 10.16 -1.69
N LYS A 235 -22.78 10.15 -2.62
CA LYS A 235 -23.10 8.99 -3.49
C LYS A 235 -22.46 9.09 -4.88
N GLY A 236 -21.88 10.24 -5.22
CA GLY A 236 -21.15 10.48 -6.46
C GLY A 236 -19.63 10.23 -6.32
N GLY A 237 -18.92 10.18 -7.44
CA GLY A 237 -17.46 10.05 -7.46
C GLY A 237 -16.74 11.27 -6.85
N THR A 238 -15.44 11.14 -6.59
CA THR A 238 -14.62 12.17 -5.91
C THR A 238 -14.62 13.53 -6.57
N GLY A 239 -14.91 13.63 -7.88
CA GLY A 239 -15.03 14.89 -8.61
C GLY A 239 -16.27 15.72 -8.28
N THR A 240 -17.25 15.17 -7.55
CA THR A 240 -18.54 15.85 -7.28
C THR A 240 -18.60 16.53 -5.91
N PHE A 241 -17.56 16.41 -5.07
CA PHE A 241 -17.53 17.05 -3.75
C PHE A 241 -16.14 17.55 -3.38
N LYS A 242 -16.08 18.66 -2.62
CA LYS A 242 -14.81 19.22 -2.15
C LYS A 242 -14.26 18.34 -1.03
N THR A 243 -13.08 17.76 -1.23
CA THR A 243 -12.39 17.02 -0.19
C THR A 243 -11.87 17.96 0.90
N SER A 244 -11.83 17.47 2.13
CA SER A 244 -11.20 18.14 3.28
C SER A 244 -10.41 17.12 4.08
N GLY A 245 -9.62 17.57 5.07
CA GLY A 245 -8.96 16.66 6.03
C GLY A 245 -9.94 15.74 6.75
N PHE A 246 -11.21 16.13 6.88
CA PHE A 246 -12.29 15.29 7.42
C PHE A 246 -12.70 14.17 6.46
N THR A 247 -12.73 14.40 5.15
CA THR A 247 -13.23 13.43 4.15
C THR A 247 -12.10 12.71 3.40
N HIS A 248 -10.86 12.79 3.88
CA HIS A 248 -9.71 12.13 3.27
C HIS A 248 -9.71 10.64 3.62
N GLY A 249 -9.78 9.77 2.60
CA GLY A 249 -9.58 8.32 2.76
C GLY A 249 -10.79 7.40 2.51
N VAL A 250 -11.97 7.92 2.13
CA VAL A 250 -13.13 7.06 1.82
C VAL A 250 -13.21 6.79 0.31
N ASN A 251 -12.89 5.56 -0.11
CA ASN A 251 -13.08 5.10 -1.47
C ASN A 251 -14.34 4.24 -1.59
N LEU A 252 -15.22 4.58 -2.52
CA LEU A 252 -16.38 3.78 -2.90
C LEU A 252 -15.94 2.62 -3.81
N ALA A 253 -16.58 1.46 -3.68
CA ALA A 253 -16.32 0.30 -4.54
C ALA A 253 -16.73 0.61 -5.99
N GLN A 254 -15.76 0.62 -6.89
CA GLN A 254 -15.94 0.96 -8.31
C GLN A 254 -15.18 -0.05 -9.17
N VAL A 255 -15.77 -0.47 -10.30
CA VAL A 255 -15.09 -1.32 -11.29
C VAL A 255 -14.59 -0.44 -12.43
N ARG A 256 -13.27 -0.32 -12.53
CA ARG A 256 -12.61 0.37 -13.64
C ARG A 256 -12.67 -0.50 -14.90
N ILE A 257 -13.16 0.06 -16.01
CA ILE A 257 -13.03 -0.56 -17.33
C ILE A 257 -11.84 0.09 -18.04
N PRO A 258 -10.71 -0.60 -18.21
CA PRO A 258 -9.56 0.00 -18.86
C PRO A 258 -9.87 0.30 -20.33
N GLY A 259 -9.60 1.53 -20.79
CA GLY A 259 -9.94 1.96 -22.15
C GLY A 259 -9.33 1.09 -23.27
N TRP A 260 -8.23 0.37 -23.00
CA TRP A 260 -7.62 -0.57 -23.96
C TRP A 260 -8.45 -1.84 -24.22
N THR A 261 -9.51 -2.08 -23.45
CA THR A 261 -10.43 -3.21 -23.63
C THR A 261 -11.65 -2.86 -24.48
N THR A 262 -11.90 -1.57 -24.73
CA THR A 262 -13.05 -1.07 -25.48
C THR A 262 -12.84 -1.25 -26.99
N PRO A 263 -13.84 -1.68 -27.78
CA PRO A 263 -15.25 -1.96 -27.41
C PRO A 263 -15.53 -3.44 -27.08
N LYS A 264 -14.52 -4.23 -26.71
CA LYS A 264 -14.62 -5.69 -26.61
C LYS A 264 -14.82 -6.21 -25.19
N ALA A 265 -14.66 -5.38 -24.16
CA ALA A 265 -14.96 -5.75 -22.78
C ALA A 265 -16.41 -6.19 -22.62
N LYS A 266 -16.65 -7.26 -21.86
CA LYS A 266 -17.99 -7.75 -21.58
C LYS A 266 -18.20 -7.98 -20.09
N ILE A 267 -19.44 -7.77 -19.64
CA ILE A 267 -19.89 -8.14 -18.31
C ILE A 267 -21.04 -9.13 -18.41
N GLU A 268 -21.05 -10.11 -17.51
CA GLU A 268 -22.11 -11.08 -17.32
C GLU A 268 -22.53 -11.09 -15.85
N MET A 269 -23.84 -11.16 -15.62
CA MET A 269 -24.43 -11.21 -14.28
C MET A 269 -25.24 -12.48 -14.12
N ASN A 270 -24.98 -13.23 -13.05
CA ASN A 270 -25.76 -14.39 -12.64
C ASN A 270 -25.96 -15.46 -13.74
N GLY A 271 -24.93 -15.72 -14.55
CA GLY A 271 -25.02 -16.70 -15.66
C GLY A 271 -25.86 -16.21 -16.85
N GLY A 272 -26.18 -14.91 -16.89
CA GLY A 272 -27.03 -14.30 -17.90
C GLY A 272 -26.32 -14.06 -19.23
N ARG A 273 -26.96 -13.27 -20.12
CA ARG A 273 -26.34 -12.87 -21.39
C ARG A 273 -25.26 -11.83 -21.16
N SER A 274 -24.05 -12.08 -21.67
CA SER A 274 -22.95 -11.11 -21.68
C SER A 274 -23.34 -9.83 -22.42
N LYS A 275 -23.00 -8.66 -21.87
CA LYS A 275 -23.19 -7.34 -22.47
C LYS A 275 -21.84 -6.66 -22.66
N THR A 276 -21.65 -5.96 -23.78
CA THR A 276 -20.49 -5.09 -23.95
C THR A 276 -20.52 -3.95 -22.94
N VAL A 277 -19.35 -3.64 -22.37
CA VAL A 277 -19.17 -2.51 -21.46
C VAL A 277 -18.10 -1.56 -21.99
N ALA A 278 -18.28 -0.28 -21.68
CA ALA A 278 -17.31 0.77 -21.95
C ALA A 278 -17.18 1.63 -20.67
N PRO A 279 -16.03 2.27 -20.44
CA PRO A 279 -15.91 3.26 -19.39
C PRO A 279 -16.84 4.44 -19.68
N ASP A 280 -17.46 4.97 -18.62
CA ASP A 280 -18.09 6.30 -18.65
C ASP A 280 -17.03 7.41 -18.56
N ASP A 281 -17.48 8.67 -18.45
CA ASP A 281 -16.60 9.85 -18.36
C ASP A 281 -15.67 9.82 -17.14
N SER A 282 -15.96 8.98 -16.13
CA SER A 282 -15.11 8.77 -14.96
C SER A 282 -14.13 7.59 -15.10
N GLY A 283 -14.16 6.88 -16.23
CA GLY A 283 -13.34 5.70 -16.47
C GLY A 283 -13.91 4.41 -15.86
N LEU A 284 -15.18 4.42 -15.46
CA LEU A 284 -15.80 3.36 -14.66
C LEU A 284 -16.99 2.73 -15.38
N HIS A 285 -17.40 1.55 -14.94
CA HIS A 285 -18.68 0.95 -15.32
C HIS A 285 -19.53 0.69 -14.07
N HIS A 286 -20.79 1.14 -14.14
CA HIS A 286 -21.75 1.02 -13.06
C HIS A 286 -22.76 -0.08 -13.38
N THR A 287 -22.97 -1.00 -12.43
CA THR A 287 -24.06 -1.99 -12.49
C THR A 287 -24.77 -2.09 -11.14
N THR A 288 -26.08 -2.32 -11.18
CA THR A 288 -26.91 -2.42 -9.96
C THR A 288 -26.85 -3.85 -9.42
N ILE A 289 -26.43 -3.98 -8.16
CA ILE A 289 -26.46 -5.24 -7.42
C ILE A 289 -27.68 -5.23 -6.49
N LEU A 290 -28.48 -6.29 -6.52
CA LEU A 290 -29.63 -6.46 -5.64
C LEU A 290 -29.21 -7.18 -4.34
N PRO A 291 -29.95 -6.99 -3.22
CA PRO A 291 -29.69 -7.74 -1.99
C PRO A 291 -29.67 -9.26 -2.21
N GLY A 292 -28.64 -9.93 -1.69
CA GLY A 292 -28.41 -11.36 -1.88
C GLY A 292 -27.01 -11.66 -2.46
N ILE A 293 -26.83 -12.84 -3.04
CA ILE A 293 -25.60 -13.24 -3.72
C ILE A 293 -25.73 -12.86 -5.20
N THR A 294 -24.78 -12.09 -5.73
CA THR A 294 -24.67 -11.76 -7.16
C THR A 294 -23.32 -12.24 -7.69
N ASN A 295 -23.34 -13.03 -8.76
CA ASN A 295 -22.14 -13.46 -9.47
C ASN A 295 -21.90 -12.53 -10.65
N LEU A 296 -20.70 -11.95 -10.71
CA LEU A 296 -20.25 -11.06 -11.78
C LEU A 296 -19.06 -11.68 -12.50
N THR A 297 -19.15 -11.83 -13.81
CA THR A 297 -18.04 -12.22 -14.67
C THR A 297 -17.67 -11.05 -15.56
N LEU A 298 -16.42 -10.62 -15.54
CA LEU A 298 -15.89 -9.54 -16.37
C LEU A 298 -14.85 -10.12 -17.33
N GLU A 299 -15.11 -10.01 -18.62
CA GLU A 299 -14.18 -10.38 -19.69
C GLU A 299 -13.45 -9.12 -20.18
N LEU A 300 -12.13 -9.08 -19.96
CA LEU A 300 -11.25 -8.00 -20.41
C LEU A 300 -10.27 -8.56 -21.45
N PRO A 301 -10.60 -8.52 -22.75
CA PRO A 301 -9.76 -9.13 -23.78
C PRO A 301 -8.44 -8.37 -23.93
N MET A 302 -7.33 -9.11 -23.92
CA MET A 302 -6.00 -8.57 -24.18
C MET A 302 -5.66 -8.66 -25.66
N GLU A 303 -5.33 -7.53 -26.26
CA GLU A 303 -4.93 -7.44 -27.67
C GLU A 303 -3.59 -6.72 -27.82
N VAL A 304 -2.88 -7.02 -28.92
CA VAL A 304 -1.68 -6.27 -29.30
C VAL A 304 -2.12 -4.88 -29.74
N ARG A 305 -1.47 -3.86 -29.20
CA ARG A 305 -1.69 -2.47 -29.58
C ARG A 305 -0.35 -1.79 -29.82
N VAL A 306 -0.23 -1.16 -30.99
CA VAL A 306 0.91 -0.33 -31.34
C VAL A 306 0.54 1.12 -31.04
N ALA A 307 1.20 1.73 -30.07
CA ALA A 307 1.02 3.15 -29.75
C ALA A 307 2.15 3.95 -30.39
N MET A 308 1.80 4.90 -31.26
CA MET A 308 2.76 5.76 -31.94
C MET A 308 3.10 6.99 -31.09
N ARG A 309 4.38 7.31 -30.99
CA ARG A 309 4.90 8.54 -30.37
C ARG A 309 6.11 9.01 -31.16
N ASN A 310 6.10 10.26 -31.64
CA ASN A 310 7.19 10.83 -32.45
C ASN A 310 7.67 9.88 -33.58
N SER A 311 6.72 9.32 -34.34
CA SER A 311 7.00 8.39 -35.45
C SER A 311 7.74 7.10 -35.07
N SER A 312 7.72 6.72 -33.80
CA SER A 312 8.23 5.42 -33.28
C SER A 312 7.13 4.68 -32.53
N ALA A 313 7.30 3.36 -32.43
CA ALA A 313 6.28 2.42 -31.97
C ALA A 313 6.59 1.90 -30.57
N SER A 314 5.59 1.96 -29.68
CA SER A 314 5.58 1.23 -28.41
C SER A 314 4.53 0.12 -28.46
N ILE A 315 4.90 -1.08 -28.01
CA ILE A 315 4.08 -2.28 -28.17
C ILE A 315 3.44 -2.66 -26.84
N TYR A 316 2.12 -2.80 -26.83
CA TYR A 316 1.36 -3.24 -25.67
C TYR A 316 0.65 -4.56 -25.97
N TYR A 317 0.49 -5.40 -24.96
CA TYR A 317 -0.46 -6.52 -24.98
C TYR A 317 -1.30 -6.46 -23.69
N GLY A 318 -2.59 -6.12 -23.85
CA GLY A 318 -3.45 -5.76 -22.72
C GLY A 318 -2.96 -4.49 -21.99
N PRO A 319 -2.79 -4.53 -20.64
CA PRO A 319 -2.28 -3.40 -19.87
C PRO A 319 -0.75 -3.28 -19.87
N LEU A 320 -0.04 -4.29 -20.38
CA LEU A 320 1.42 -4.37 -20.25
C LEU A 320 2.10 -3.75 -21.48
N LEU A 321 3.05 -2.86 -21.24
CA LEU A 321 4.06 -2.43 -22.20
C LEU A 321 5.11 -3.55 -22.35
N TYR A 322 5.55 -3.80 -23.57
CA TYR A 322 6.59 -4.77 -23.88
C TYR A 322 7.86 -4.06 -24.36
N ALA A 323 9.00 -4.63 -24.02
CA ALA A 323 10.32 -4.06 -24.28
C ALA A 323 11.29 -5.16 -24.73
N PHE A 324 12.28 -4.77 -25.53
CA PHE A 324 13.43 -5.61 -25.82
C PHE A 324 14.33 -5.62 -24.58
N ASP A 325 14.50 -6.78 -23.95
CA ASP A 325 15.41 -6.97 -22.82
C ASP A 325 16.82 -7.11 -23.37
N ILE A 326 17.59 -6.03 -23.25
CA ILE A 326 18.96 -5.96 -23.77
C ILE A 326 19.81 -6.95 -22.97
N PRO A 327 20.56 -7.86 -23.61
CA PRO A 327 21.54 -8.69 -22.90
C PRO A 327 22.58 -7.82 -22.19
N TYR A 328 22.89 -8.11 -20.93
CA TYR A 328 23.84 -7.33 -20.13
C TYR A 328 24.67 -8.21 -19.19
N THR A 329 25.82 -7.70 -18.79
CA THR A 329 26.50 -8.11 -17.55
C THR A 329 26.07 -7.21 -16.41
N GLU A 330 25.82 -7.81 -15.25
CA GLU A 330 25.44 -7.10 -14.02
C GLU A 330 26.62 -7.10 -13.04
N THR A 331 26.96 -5.92 -12.55
CA THR A 331 27.85 -5.76 -11.40
C THR A 331 27.17 -4.84 -10.39
N HIS A 332 27.70 -4.77 -9.17
CA HIS A 332 27.20 -3.85 -8.17
C HIS A 332 28.34 -3.30 -7.31
N HIS A 333 28.11 -2.14 -6.71
CA HIS A 333 28.99 -1.55 -5.73
C HIS A 333 28.16 -0.88 -4.61
N GLN A 334 28.84 -0.42 -3.56
CA GLN A 334 28.20 0.37 -2.51
C GLN A 334 27.62 1.69 -3.06
N PRO A 335 26.55 2.25 -2.48
CA PRO A 335 25.95 3.49 -2.95
C PRO A 335 26.95 4.64 -2.99
N LEU A 336 26.91 5.41 -4.08
CA LEU A 336 27.83 6.55 -4.29
C LEU A 336 27.11 7.88 -4.07
N ASN A 337 27.84 8.89 -3.58
CA ASN A 337 27.37 10.26 -3.53
C ASN A 337 27.14 10.79 -4.95
N TRP A 338 25.98 11.37 -5.21
CA TRP A 338 25.61 11.80 -6.57
C TRP A 338 26.48 12.95 -7.12
N THR A 339 27.13 13.74 -6.26
CA THR A 339 27.95 14.90 -6.68
C THR A 339 29.36 14.50 -7.08
N ASP A 340 30.05 13.70 -6.26
CA ASP A 340 31.46 13.37 -6.44
C ASP A 340 31.70 11.89 -6.79
N ARG A 341 30.63 11.08 -6.83
CA ARG A 341 30.65 9.64 -7.14
C ARG A 341 31.55 8.82 -6.22
N LYS A 342 31.85 9.30 -5.02
CA LYS A 342 32.56 8.51 -4.00
C LYS A 342 31.58 7.68 -3.15
N PRO A 343 32.02 6.56 -2.57
CA PRO A 343 31.22 5.81 -1.60
C PRO A 343 30.60 6.66 -0.50
N LEU A 344 29.32 6.41 -0.20
CA LEU A 344 28.69 6.96 1.00
C LEU A 344 29.31 6.34 2.27
N PRO A 345 29.33 7.07 3.39
CA PRO A 345 29.77 6.54 4.68
C PRO A 345 28.97 5.29 5.09
N ASN A 346 29.64 4.29 5.68
CA ASN A 346 29.01 3.02 6.08
C ASN A 346 27.88 3.18 7.12
N ASP A 347 27.90 4.25 7.90
CA ASP A 347 26.86 4.60 8.88
C ASP A 347 25.63 5.27 8.25
N GLU A 348 25.73 5.66 6.97
CA GLU A 348 24.63 6.23 6.19
C GLU A 348 23.96 5.20 5.24
N VAL A 349 24.54 4.00 5.09
CA VAL A 349 24.04 2.96 4.18
C VAL A 349 23.86 1.62 4.88
N HIS A 350 22.79 0.91 4.54
CA HIS A 350 22.57 -0.45 5.03
C HIS A 350 23.47 -1.44 4.25
N PRO A 351 24.02 -2.51 4.86
CA PRO A 351 24.90 -3.47 4.17
C PRO A 351 24.29 -4.17 2.94
N HIS A 352 22.96 -4.20 2.85
CA HIS A 352 22.22 -4.76 1.71
C HIS A 352 21.91 -3.73 0.60
N SER A 353 22.30 -2.46 0.78
CA SER A 353 22.11 -1.43 -0.22
C SER A 353 23.24 -1.47 -1.23
N HIS A 354 22.89 -1.62 -2.52
CA HIS A 354 23.84 -1.66 -3.61
C HIS A 354 23.34 -0.84 -4.80
N ASP A 355 24.26 -0.13 -5.45
CA ASP A 355 24.05 0.46 -6.77
C ASP A 355 24.44 -0.59 -7.81
N TYR A 356 23.51 -0.94 -8.68
CA TYR A 356 23.72 -1.93 -9.75
C TYR A 356 24.12 -1.23 -11.05
N VAL A 357 25.11 -1.81 -11.74
CA VAL A 357 25.59 -1.37 -13.06
C VAL A 357 25.29 -2.46 -14.07
N LEU A 358 24.52 -2.12 -15.11
CA LEU A 358 24.11 -3.02 -16.18
C LEU A 358 24.78 -2.60 -17.48
N GLU A 359 25.76 -3.38 -17.94
CA GLU A 359 26.52 -3.10 -19.15
C GLU A 359 26.02 -3.96 -20.32
N PRO A 360 25.52 -3.36 -21.42
CA PRO A 360 25.05 -4.11 -22.59
C PRO A 360 26.15 -5.01 -23.18
N THR A 361 25.82 -6.28 -23.43
CA THR A 361 26.73 -7.24 -24.10
C THR A 361 26.44 -7.42 -25.58
N GLU A 362 25.27 -6.95 -26.04
CA GLU A 362 24.84 -7.04 -27.42
C GLU A 362 24.29 -5.70 -27.93
N LEU A 363 24.19 -5.57 -29.26
CA LEU A 363 23.57 -4.41 -29.89
C LEU A 363 22.08 -4.34 -29.53
N TRP A 364 21.63 -3.14 -29.17
CA TRP A 364 20.23 -2.85 -28.83
C TRP A 364 19.52 -2.03 -29.92
N GLN A 365 20.26 -1.55 -30.93
CA GLN A 365 19.79 -0.61 -31.94
C GLN A 365 18.93 -1.31 -33.00
N TYR A 366 17.63 -1.43 -32.72
CA TYR A 366 16.68 -2.12 -33.60
C TYR A 366 15.59 -1.20 -34.13
N ALA A 367 15.34 -1.27 -35.44
CA ALA A 367 14.06 -0.90 -36.04
C ALA A 367 13.19 -2.15 -36.17
N ILE A 368 11.87 -2.00 -36.02
CA ILE A 368 10.91 -3.13 -36.05
C ILE A 368 9.88 -2.98 -37.17
N ASP A 369 9.28 -4.10 -37.55
CA ASP A 369 8.02 -4.15 -38.31
C ASP A 369 6.86 -4.46 -37.36
N PRO A 370 6.04 -3.47 -36.95
CA PRO A 370 4.95 -3.67 -36.01
C PRO A 370 3.85 -4.62 -36.51
N ASP A 371 3.73 -4.84 -37.81
CA ASP A 371 2.71 -5.73 -38.38
C ASP A 371 3.11 -7.22 -38.24
N SER A 372 4.37 -7.49 -37.91
CA SER A 372 4.91 -8.84 -37.72
C SER A 372 4.79 -9.39 -36.30
N ILE A 373 4.16 -8.64 -35.38
CA ILE A 373 4.11 -8.99 -33.95
C ILE A 373 3.27 -10.26 -33.74
N VAL A 374 3.85 -11.22 -33.02
CA VAL A 374 3.17 -12.45 -32.62
C VAL A 374 3.26 -12.62 -31.11
N VAL A 375 2.12 -12.84 -30.45
CA VAL A 375 2.05 -13.23 -29.04
C VAL A 375 2.47 -14.69 -28.90
N LYS A 376 3.40 -14.96 -28.00
CA LYS A 376 3.90 -16.30 -27.69
C LYS A 376 3.76 -16.60 -26.21
N THR A 377 3.67 -17.89 -25.90
CA THR A 377 3.76 -18.39 -24.53
C THR A 377 4.88 -19.42 -24.43
N SER A 378 5.69 -19.36 -23.37
CA SER A 378 6.77 -20.33 -23.13
C SER A 378 6.24 -21.71 -22.74
N THR A 379 4.99 -21.78 -22.28
CA THR A 379 4.31 -23.03 -21.91
C THR A 379 2.86 -23.01 -22.40
N SER A 380 2.32 -24.17 -22.79
CA SER A 380 0.91 -24.32 -23.15
C SER A 380 -0.03 -24.31 -21.93
N THR A 381 0.50 -24.64 -20.75
CA THR A 381 -0.21 -24.58 -19.46
C THR A 381 0.73 -24.11 -18.37
N VAL A 382 0.45 -22.94 -17.78
CA VAL A 382 1.13 -22.49 -16.56
C VAL A 382 0.27 -22.95 -15.38
N LYS A 383 0.68 -24.02 -14.68
CA LYS A 383 0.00 -24.42 -13.43
C LYS A 383 0.33 -23.48 -12.28
N ASN A 384 1.59 -23.07 -12.18
CA ASN A 384 2.08 -22.11 -11.19
C ASN A 384 2.92 -21.06 -11.91
N LEU A 385 2.62 -19.78 -11.67
CA LEU A 385 3.47 -18.68 -12.15
C LEU A 385 4.74 -18.61 -11.29
N PRO A 386 5.91 -18.31 -11.87
CA PRO A 386 7.07 -17.95 -11.07
C PRO A 386 6.77 -16.76 -10.14
N ASN A 387 7.39 -16.76 -8.96
CA ASN A 387 7.28 -15.68 -7.97
C ASN A 387 8.69 -15.21 -7.58
N PRO A 388 9.08 -13.95 -7.85
CA PRO A 388 8.26 -12.89 -8.46
C PRO A 388 8.09 -13.05 -9.98
N ILE A 389 6.87 -12.82 -10.48
CA ILE A 389 6.54 -13.02 -11.89
C ILE A 389 7.24 -12.04 -12.85
N PHE A 390 7.75 -10.93 -12.32
CA PHE A 390 8.51 -9.93 -13.08
C PHE A 390 10.03 -10.07 -12.93
N ALA A 391 10.53 -11.19 -12.38
CA ALA A 391 11.95 -11.51 -12.51
C ALA A 391 12.34 -11.69 -14.00
N LYS A 392 13.63 -11.53 -14.32
CA LYS A 392 14.15 -11.77 -15.67
C LYS A 392 13.78 -13.21 -16.10
N ASP A 393 13.27 -13.36 -17.32
CA ASP A 393 12.78 -14.61 -17.91
C ASP A 393 11.62 -15.34 -17.20
N ALA A 394 11.07 -14.79 -16.11
CA ALA A 394 9.94 -15.36 -15.39
C ALA A 394 8.58 -15.25 -16.14
N PRO A 395 8.25 -14.12 -16.83
CA PRO A 395 6.96 -14.02 -17.51
C PRO A 395 6.78 -15.09 -18.60
N PRO A 396 5.66 -15.83 -18.59
CA PRO A 396 5.43 -16.89 -19.57
C PRO A 396 4.97 -16.32 -20.93
N VAL A 397 4.45 -15.10 -20.95
CA VAL A 397 3.98 -14.42 -22.17
C VAL A 397 5.04 -13.46 -22.66
N PHE A 398 5.42 -13.59 -23.92
CA PHE A 398 6.35 -12.71 -24.61
C PHE A 398 5.85 -12.44 -26.03
N LEU A 399 6.37 -11.40 -26.67
CA LEU A 399 6.10 -11.12 -28.07
C LEU A 399 7.33 -11.44 -28.91
N THR A 400 7.12 -11.83 -30.15
CA THR A 400 8.19 -11.84 -31.17
C THR A 400 7.85 -10.85 -32.25
N VAL A 401 8.84 -10.10 -32.71
CA VAL A 401 8.69 -9.13 -33.80
C VAL A 401 9.89 -9.22 -34.74
N ASP A 402 9.65 -9.02 -36.03
CA ASP A 402 10.71 -8.87 -37.01
C ASP A 402 11.42 -7.52 -36.82
N ALA A 403 12.74 -7.54 -36.85
CA ALA A 403 13.59 -6.40 -36.56
C ALA A 403 14.86 -6.38 -37.41
N TRP A 404 15.48 -5.19 -37.48
CA TRP A 404 16.71 -4.94 -38.22
C TRP A 404 17.64 -4.08 -37.39
N LYS A 405 18.93 -4.42 -37.41
CA LYS A 405 19.98 -3.59 -36.82
C LYS A 405 20.12 -2.30 -37.62
N ILE A 406 20.16 -1.17 -36.91
CA ILE A 406 20.27 0.16 -37.52
C ILE A 406 21.39 0.97 -36.85
N ALA A 407 21.82 2.03 -37.53
CA ALA A 407 22.58 3.08 -36.86
C ALA A 407 21.63 3.89 -35.97
N TRP A 408 21.85 3.85 -34.66
CA TRP A 408 21.12 4.63 -33.68
C TRP A 408 22.12 5.11 -32.61
N PRO A 409 22.46 6.41 -32.59
CA PRO A 409 23.48 6.92 -31.68
C PRO A 409 22.97 6.97 -30.24
N THR A 410 23.92 7.11 -29.31
CA THR A 410 23.64 7.53 -27.94
C THR A 410 23.73 9.06 -27.81
N ASP A 411 23.01 9.60 -26.83
CA ASP A 411 23.08 11.01 -26.42
C ASP A 411 23.06 11.03 -24.88
N ASN A 412 24.08 11.60 -24.24
CA ASN A 412 24.26 11.61 -22.77
C ASN A 412 24.07 10.22 -22.12
N ASP A 413 24.74 9.20 -22.65
CA ASP A 413 24.70 7.80 -22.19
C ASP A 413 23.31 7.13 -22.21
N THR A 414 22.33 7.72 -22.90
CA THR A 414 21.05 7.08 -23.24
C THR A 414 20.92 6.89 -24.75
N ALA A 415 20.00 6.05 -25.20
CA ALA A 415 19.59 6.03 -26.60
C ALA A 415 19.12 7.43 -27.03
N ALA A 416 19.64 7.95 -28.15
CA ALA A 416 19.17 9.20 -28.72
C ALA A 416 17.71 9.06 -29.21
N TRP A 417 17.12 10.14 -29.74
CA TRP A 417 15.81 10.06 -30.37
C TRP A 417 15.74 8.94 -31.43
N PRO A 418 14.67 8.11 -31.42
CA PRO A 418 14.51 7.03 -32.41
C PRO A 418 14.61 7.57 -33.84
N PRO A 419 15.48 6.99 -34.69
CA PRO A 419 15.51 7.32 -36.12
C PRO A 419 14.13 7.15 -36.76
N ILE A 420 13.72 8.10 -37.59
CA ILE A 420 12.41 8.05 -38.26
C ILE A 420 12.53 7.21 -39.51
N ASN A 421 11.80 6.09 -39.57
CA ASN A 421 11.66 5.24 -40.74
C ASN A 421 13.00 4.85 -41.43
N PRO A 422 14.00 4.33 -40.68
CA PRO A 422 15.28 3.94 -41.27
C PRO A 422 15.08 2.94 -42.40
N VAL A 423 15.81 3.15 -43.50
CA VAL A 423 15.82 2.23 -44.63
C VAL A 423 16.65 1.01 -44.26
N VAL A 424 16.05 -0.17 -44.39
CA VAL A 424 16.68 -1.44 -43.99
C VAL A 424 16.75 -2.43 -45.15
N ASP A 425 17.76 -3.29 -45.08
CA ASP A 425 17.95 -4.42 -45.98
C ASP A 425 17.02 -5.57 -45.56
N LYS A 426 16.05 -5.90 -46.43
CA LYS A 426 15.03 -6.93 -46.18
C LYS A 426 15.64 -8.30 -45.86
N ASP A 427 16.82 -8.60 -46.40
CA ASP A 427 17.47 -9.91 -46.25
C ASP A 427 18.21 -10.05 -44.91
N LYS A 428 18.45 -8.94 -44.20
CA LYS A 428 19.10 -8.92 -42.87
C LYS A 428 18.13 -8.94 -41.69
N LYS A 429 16.90 -9.34 -41.96
CA LYS A 429 15.83 -9.42 -40.95
C LYS A 429 16.14 -10.49 -39.91
N GLU A 430 15.99 -10.14 -38.64
CA GLU A 430 16.03 -11.09 -37.53
C GLU A 430 14.76 -10.98 -36.66
N LYS A 431 14.49 -11.99 -35.83
CA LYS A 431 13.39 -11.94 -34.86
C LYS A 431 13.94 -11.62 -33.48
N ILE A 432 13.37 -10.62 -32.84
CA ILE A 432 13.68 -10.29 -31.44
C ILE A 432 12.52 -10.67 -30.52
N LYS A 433 12.86 -11.01 -29.27
CA LYS A 433 11.92 -11.30 -28.19
C LYS A 433 11.64 -10.01 -27.41
N LEU A 434 10.38 -9.65 -27.24
CA LEU A 434 9.96 -8.59 -26.34
C LEU A 434 9.29 -9.21 -25.10
N VAL A 435 9.65 -8.75 -23.92
CA VAL A 435 9.11 -9.20 -22.62
C VAL A 435 8.35 -8.06 -21.95
N PRO A 436 7.47 -8.33 -20.95
CA PRO A 436 6.84 -7.27 -20.18
C PRO A 436 7.90 -6.30 -19.61
N PHE A 437 7.67 -5.01 -19.79
CA PHE A 437 8.61 -3.94 -19.42
C PHE A 437 9.16 -4.09 -17.99
N GLY A 438 8.32 -4.45 -17.03
CA GLY A 438 8.73 -4.63 -15.63
C GLY A 438 9.74 -5.76 -15.39
N SER A 439 9.91 -6.67 -16.35
CA SER A 439 10.89 -7.76 -16.30
C SER A 439 12.19 -7.48 -17.06
N ALA A 440 12.24 -6.41 -17.86
CA ALA A 440 13.42 -6.02 -18.61
C ALA A 440 14.18 -4.94 -17.84
N LYS A 441 15.31 -5.27 -17.22
CA LYS A 441 16.06 -4.32 -16.37
C LYS A 441 16.80 -3.25 -17.18
N LEU A 442 17.36 -3.65 -18.31
CA LEU A 442 17.98 -2.79 -19.31
C LEU A 442 17.25 -3.01 -20.64
N HIS A 443 16.66 -1.97 -21.23
CA HIS A 443 15.67 -2.20 -22.28
C HIS A 443 15.47 -1.05 -23.28
N ILE A 444 14.88 -1.40 -24.43
CA ILE A 444 14.21 -0.46 -25.35
C ILE A 444 12.72 -0.78 -25.41
N ALA A 445 11.86 0.23 -25.21
CA ALA A 445 10.40 0.08 -25.25
C ALA A 445 9.72 0.97 -26.32
N GLN A 446 10.52 1.72 -27.07
CA GLN A 446 10.07 2.59 -28.15
C GLN A 446 11.02 2.41 -29.32
N PHE A 447 10.49 1.92 -30.45
CA PHE A 447 11.30 1.46 -31.57
C PHE A 447 11.05 2.30 -32.83
N PRO A 448 12.10 2.64 -33.60
CA PRO A 448 11.95 3.03 -35.00
C PRO A 448 11.13 2.01 -35.80
N MET A 449 10.27 2.49 -36.70
CA MET A 449 9.61 1.62 -37.67
C MET A 449 10.53 1.39 -38.87
N ALA A 450 10.77 0.15 -39.26
CA ALA A 450 11.61 -0.15 -40.40
C ALA A 450 10.90 0.25 -41.71
N LYS A 451 11.61 0.94 -42.61
CA LYS A 451 11.18 1.14 -43.99
C LYS A 451 11.95 0.19 -44.88
N SER A 452 11.30 -0.87 -45.35
CA SER A 452 11.98 -1.85 -46.19
C SER A 452 12.30 -1.28 -47.57
N GLN A 453 13.53 -1.46 -48.06
CA GLN A 453 13.99 -0.96 -49.37
C GLN A 453 13.38 -1.73 -50.55
#